data_AF-A0A0C9UH34-F1
#
_entry.id   AF-A0A0C9UH34-F1
#
_cell.length_a   1.000
_cell.length_b   1.000
_cell.length_c   1.000
_cell.angle_alpha   90.00
_cell.angle_beta   90.00
_cell.angle_gamma   90.00
#
_symmetry.space_group_name_H-M   'P 1'
#
loop_
_entity.id
_entity.type
_entity.pdbx_description
1 polymer ?
#
loop_
_entity_poly.entity_id
_entity_poly.type
_entity_poly.pdbx_seq_one_letter_code
_entity_poly.pdbx_strand_id
1 'polypeptide(L)'
;VFAQSAVWGQCGRLLGPTACAAGSTCVFSNNWYSQCLPVSPFDSTPSSSSTAGTSPTGSPATTAVIGAATGPGLNKYGKAAGLKYFGSATDNPELTDMPYVAILSNTNEFGQITPGNSMKWDATEPSQNNFTFAAGDVILDLAKGNGQLLRAHNLVWYSQLPDWVTNGQWTNATLTAAMVNHISNVAGHYKGQVYCW
;
A
#
# COMPACT_ATOMS: atom_id res chain seq x y z
N VAL A 1 4.39 -34.01 -6.60
CA VAL A 1 2.94 -33.84 -6.33
C VAL A 1 2.70 -32.35 -6.25
N PHE A 2 2.00 -31.74 -7.22
CA PHE A 2 1.74 -30.29 -7.17
C PHE A 2 0.86 -30.01 -5.93
N ALA A 3 1.29 -29.09 -5.07
CA ALA A 3 0.55 -28.74 -3.87
C ALA A 3 -0.84 -28.21 -4.27
N GLN A 4 -1.89 -28.70 -3.62
CA GLN A 4 -3.25 -28.18 -3.77
C GLN A 4 -3.51 -27.13 -2.70
N SER A 5 -4.22 -26.05 -3.04
CA SER A 5 -4.68 -25.08 -2.06
C SER A 5 -5.88 -25.61 -1.29
N ALA A 6 -5.89 -25.42 0.02
CA ALA A 6 -7.02 -25.75 0.87
C ALA A 6 -8.28 -24.97 0.46
N VAL A 7 -9.45 -25.45 0.89
CA VAL A 7 -10.71 -24.70 0.76
C VAL A 7 -10.54 -23.33 1.44
N TRP A 8 -10.95 -22.26 0.77
CA TRP A 8 -10.70 -20.84 1.11
C TRP A 8 -9.26 -20.36 0.91
N GLY A 9 -8.35 -21.22 0.45
CA GLY A 9 -6.99 -20.87 0.08
C GLY A 9 -6.92 -20.14 -1.27
N GLN A 10 -5.81 -19.42 -1.49
CA GLN A 10 -5.57 -18.70 -2.74
C GLN A 10 -5.14 -19.66 -3.87
N CYS A 11 -5.57 -19.42 -5.10
CA CYS A 11 -5.28 -20.28 -6.25
C CYS A 11 -4.86 -19.47 -7.49
N GLY A 12 -4.26 -20.13 -8.48
CA GLY A 12 -4.01 -19.54 -9.81
C GLY A 12 -2.80 -18.61 -9.93
N ARG A 13 -1.82 -18.69 -9.02
CA ARG A 13 -0.56 -17.92 -9.11
C ARG A 13 0.55 -18.71 -9.82
N LEU A 14 1.45 -17.99 -10.51
CA LEU A 14 2.66 -18.53 -11.15
C LEU A 14 3.65 -19.19 -10.17
N LEU A 15 3.58 -18.85 -8.88
CA LEU A 15 4.44 -19.37 -7.81
C LEU A 15 3.62 -19.94 -6.63
N GLY A 16 2.61 -20.76 -6.93
CA GLY A 16 1.78 -21.42 -5.90
C GLY A 16 0.90 -22.54 -6.45
N PRO A 17 0.04 -23.14 -5.61
CA PRO A 17 -0.93 -24.15 -6.04
C PRO A 17 -1.80 -23.65 -7.20
N THR A 18 -1.77 -24.37 -8.31
CA THR A 18 -2.63 -24.09 -9.47
C THR A 18 -3.99 -24.79 -9.36
N ALA A 19 -4.15 -25.72 -8.40
CA ALA A 19 -5.36 -26.50 -8.19
C ALA A 19 -5.89 -26.36 -6.75
N CYS A 20 -7.21 -26.40 -6.61
CA CYS A 20 -7.90 -26.41 -5.33
C CYS A 20 -8.09 -27.86 -4.82
N ALA A 21 -8.19 -28.02 -3.50
CA ALA A 21 -8.53 -29.29 -2.87
C ALA A 21 -9.91 -29.80 -3.33
N ALA A 22 -10.09 -31.13 -3.33
CA ALA A 22 -11.34 -31.77 -3.75
C ALA A 22 -12.56 -31.16 -3.04
N GLY A 23 -13.63 -30.88 -3.80
CA GLY A 23 -14.84 -30.21 -3.30
C GLY A 23 -14.77 -28.68 -3.34
N SER A 24 -13.75 -28.08 -3.95
CA SER A 24 -13.67 -26.64 -4.19
C SER A 24 -13.15 -26.29 -5.59
N THR A 25 -13.55 -25.13 -6.11
CA THR A 25 -13.13 -24.61 -7.42
C THR A 25 -12.44 -23.26 -7.28
N CYS A 26 -11.47 -22.97 -8.16
CA CYS A 26 -10.76 -21.70 -8.14
C CYS A 26 -11.64 -20.62 -8.76
N VAL A 27 -12.12 -19.68 -7.94
CA VAL A 27 -12.96 -18.56 -8.39
C VAL A 27 -12.12 -17.30 -8.47
N PHE A 28 -12.11 -16.70 -9.66
CA PHE A 28 -11.46 -15.43 -9.92
C PHE A 28 -12.22 -14.29 -9.25
N SER A 29 -11.54 -13.49 -8.43
CA SER A 29 -12.13 -12.32 -7.78
C SER A 29 -11.62 -11.03 -8.41
N ASN A 30 -10.29 -10.90 -8.54
CA ASN A 30 -9.65 -9.83 -9.26
C ASN A 30 -8.29 -10.30 -9.76
N ASN A 31 -7.62 -9.46 -10.52
CA ASN A 31 -6.38 -9.86 -11.17
C ASN A 31 -5.30 -10.32 -10.18
N TRP A 32 -5.30 -9.86 -8.93
CA TRP A 32 -4.28 -10.23 -7.93
C TRP A 32 -4.78 -11.30 -6.97
N TYR A 33 -6.03 -11.75 -7.09
CA TYR A 33 -6.66 -12.62 -6.11
C TYR A 33 -7.71 -13.54 -6.73
N SER A 34 -7.47 -14.84 -6.61
CA SER A 34 -8.45 -15.90 -6.85
C SER A 34 -8.46 -16.83 -5.64
N GLN A 35 -9.64 -17.35 -5.28
CA GLN A 35 -9.83 -18.16 -4.07
C GLN A 35 -10.54 -19.47 -4.38
N CYS A 36 -10.11 -20.55 -3.72
CA CYS A 36 -10.81 -21.83 -3.73
C CYS A 36 -12.10 -21.74 -2.93
N LEU A 37 -13.25 -21.78 -3.60
CA LEU A 37 -14.57 -21.74 -2.96
C LEU A 37 -15.23 -23.14 -3.00
N PRO A 38 -15.97 -23.55 -1.96
CA PRO A 38 -16.69 -24.82 -1.96
C PRO A 38 -17.67 -24.89 -3.13
N VAL A 39 -17.69 -26.01 -3.85
CA VAL A 39 -18.76 -26.25 -4.81
C VAL A 39 -20.03 -26.57 -4.02
N SER A 40 -21.08 -25.77 -4.19
CA SER A 40 -22.36 -26.03 -3.53
C SER A 40 -22.99 -27.29 -4.13
N PRO A 41 -23.63 -28.17 -3.33
CA PRO A 41 -24.20 -29.43 -3.80
C PRO A 41 -25.44 -29.27 -4.72
N PHE A 42 -25.74 -28.06 -5.19
CA PHE A 42 -26.92 -27.76 -6.01
C PHE A 42 -26.63 -27.43 -7.48
N ASP A 43 -25.37 -27.48 -7.92
CA ASP A 43 -25.00 -27.12 -9.30
C ASP A 43 -24.46 -28.29 -10.14
N SER A 44 -25.09 -29.46 -9.97
CA SER A 44 -24.83 -30.65 -10.79
C SER A 44 -25.85 -30.77 -11.94
N THR A 45 -25.68 -29.96 -12.99
CA THR A 45 -26.21 -30.29 -14.33
C THR A 45 -25.17 -31.08 -15.14
N PRO A 46 -25.50 -32.27 -15.66
CA PRO A 46 -24.56 -33.07 -16.44
C PRO A 46 -24.42 -32.49 -17.86
N SER A 47 -23.20 -32.11 -18.23
CA SER A 47 -22.87 -31.68 -19.59
C SER A 47 -22.84 -32.89 -20.52
N SER A 48 -23.65 -32.83 -21.57
CA SER A 48 -23.79 -33.85 -22.60
C SER A 48 -22.51 -33.97 -23.43
N SER A 49 -22.15 -35.22 -23.73
CA SER A 49 -21.12 -35.62 -24.68
C SER A 49 -21.38 -35.02 -26.06
N SER A 50 -20.39 -34.32 -26.62
CA SER A 50 -20.34 -34.04 -28.05
C SER A 50 -18.95 -34.36 -28.61
N THR A 51 -19.00 -35.03 -29.74
CA THR A 51 -17.96 -35.72 -30.50
C THR A 51 -16.84 -34.80 -30.99
N ALA A 52 -15.64 -35.38 -31.07
CA ALA A 52 -14.45 -34.82 -31.67
C ALA A 52 -14.72 -34.25 -33.08
N GLY A 53 -14.40 -32.96 -33.25
CA GLY A 53 -14.29 -32.29 -34.54
C GLY A 53 -12.92 -31.65 -34.65
N THR A 54 -12.11 -32.17 -35.57
CA THR A 54 -10.77 -31.70 -35.92
C THR A 54 -10.85 -30.43 -36.78
N SER A 55 -10.17 -29.34 -36.41
CA SER A 55 -9.57 -28.28 -37.28
C SER A 55 -9.25 -27.00 -36.46
N PRO A 56 -8.47 -26.04 -36.99
CA PRO A 56 -7.04 -26.10 -37.25
C PRO A 56 -6.24 -25.15 -36.32
N THR A 57 -4.93 -25.32 -36.39
CA THR A 57 -3.87 -24.47 -35.84
C THR A 57 -4.07 -22.96 -35.98
N GLY A 58 -3.82 -22.24 -34.88
CA GLY A 58 -3.21 -20.91 -34.88
C GLY A 58 -4.18 -19.72 -34.82
N SER A 59 -4.54 -19.30 -33.60
CA SER A 59 -4.96 -17.92 -33.35
C SER A 59 -3.86 -17.22 -32.56
N PRO A 60 -3.34 -16.06 -32.99
CA PRO A 60 -2.29 -15.36 -32.28
C PRO A 60 -2.84 -14.90 -30.93
N ALA A 61 -2.08 -15.18 -29.87
CA ALA A 61 -2.32 -14.61 -28.55
C ALA A 61 -2.25 -13.08 -28.69
N THR A 62 -3.41 -12.43 -28.70
CA THR A 62 -3.48 -10.97 -28.55
C THR A 62 -3.14 -10.68 -27.10
N THR A 63 -1.93 -10.20 -26.87
CA THR A 63 -1.55 -9.57 -25.61
C THR A 63 -2.51 -8.41 -25.40
N ALA A 64 -3.50 -8.57 -24.52
CA ALA A 64 -4.35 -7.48 -24.09
C ALA A 64 -3.45 -6.46 -23.38
N VAL A 65 -3.06 -5.42 -24.10
CA VAL A 65 -2.44 -4.24 -23.51
C VAL A 65 -3.52 -3.64 -22.61
N ILE A 66 -3.36 -3.79 -21.29
CA ILE A 66 -4.25 -3.13 -20.33
C ILE A 66 -4.02 -1.64 -20.53
N GLY A 67 -4.93 -1.00 -21.28
CA GLY A 67 -4.93 0.44 -21.42
C GLY A 67 -5.03 1.07 -20.04
N ALA A 68 -4.15 2.03 -19.75
CA ALA A 68 -4.25 2.86 -18.55
C ALA A 68 -5.69 3.40 -18.44
N ALA A 69 -6.23 3.43 -17.22
CA ALA A 69 -7.55 3.98 -16.97
C ALA A 69 -7.65 5.36 -17.63
N THR A 70 -8.55 5.52 -18.60
CA THR A 70 -8.68 6.72 -19.44
C THR A 70 -9.38 7.88 -18.75
N GLY A 71 -9.57 7.78 -17.43
CA GLY A 71 -10.18 8.81 -16.61
C GLY A 71 -9.21 9.95 -16.26
N PRO A 72 -9.72 11.12 -15.82
CA PRO A 72 -8.92 12.24 -15.36
C PRO A 72 -8.04 11.97 -14.12
N GLY A 73 -8.19 10.82 -13.43
CA GLY A 73 -7.44 10.42 -12.21
C GLY A 73 -8.19 10.69 -10.89
N LEU A 74 -7.91 9.88 -9.86
CA LEU A 74 -8.61 9.89 -8.57
C LEU A 74 -8.58 11.25 -7.87
N ASN A 75 -7.41 11.88 -7.77
CA ASN A 75 -7.27 13.21 -7.18
C ASN A 75 -7.99 14.29 -7.99
N LYS A 76 -8.02 14.18 -9.32
CA LYS A 76 -8.77 15.13 -10.16
C LYS A 76 -10.28 15.01 -9.93
N TYR A 77 -10.81 13.79 -9.84
CA TYR A 77 -12.21 13.57 -9.45
C TYR A 77 -12.51 14.07 -8.04
N GLY A 78 -11.63 13.77 -7.07
CA GLY A 78 -11.77 14.24 -5.69
C GLY A 78 -11.85 15.76 -5.60
N LYS A 79 -10.94 16.48 -6.29
CA LYS A 79 -10.95 17.95 -6.35
C LYS A 79 -12.19 18.51 -7.06
N ALA A 80 -12.63 17.88 -8.15
CA ALA A 80 -13.86 18.28 -8.85
C ALA A 80 -15.10 18.13 -7.95
N ALA A 81 -15.07 17.19 -6.99
CA ALA A 81 -16.11 17.01 -5.97
C ALA A 81 -15.92 17.88 -4.72
N GLY A 82 -14.92 18.78 -4.69
CA GLY A 82 -14.67 19.71 -3.57
C GLY A 82 -13.75 19.19 -2.47
N LEU A 83 -13.13 18.02 -2.63
CA LEU A 83 -12.08 17.56 -1.70
C LEU A 83 -10.78 18.32 -1.93
N LYS A 84 -9.95 18.44 -0.88
CA LYS A 84 -8.61 19.02 -1.01
C LYS A 84 -7.67 18.13 -1.82
N TYR A 85 -7.76 16.81 -1.61
CA TYR A 85 -6.93 15.82 -2.28
C TYR A 85 -7.57 14.42 -2.25
N PHE A 86 -7.14 13.57 -3.16
CA PHE A 86 -7.01 12.12 -2.96
C PHE A 86 -5.52 11.80 -2.88
N GLY A 87 -5.09 10.91 -1.98
CA GLY A 87 -3.67 10.69 -1.69
C GLY A 87 -3.30 9.24 -1.43
N SER A 88 -2.00 8.98 -1.28
CA SER A 88 -1.44 7.67 -0.94
C SER A 88 -0.40 7.78 0.17
N ALA A 89 -0.22 6.73 0.97
CA ALA A 89 1.01 6.58 1.73
C ALA A 89 2.13 6.06 0.81
N THR A 90 3.38 6.26 1.23
CA THR A 90 4.57 5.62 0.65
C THR A 90 5.64 5.48 1.73
N ASP A 91 6.69 4.71 1.47
CA ASP A 91 7.86 4.67 2.32
C ASP A 91 9.17 4.66 1.53
N ASN A 92 10.27 5.05 2.17
CA ASN A 92 11.56 5.26 1.51
C ASN A 92 12.05 4.09 0.62
N PRO A 93 11.88 2.80 0.99
CA PRO A 93 12.31 1.69 0.14
C PRO A 93 11.64 1.65 -1.24
N GLU A 94 10.39 2.10 -1.33
CA GLU A 94 9.57 2.08 -2.55
C GLU A 94 10.05 3.13 -3.57
N LEU A 95 10.75 4.17 -3.12
CA LEU A 95 11.17 5.30 -3.97
C LEU A 95 12.28 4.96 -4.96
N THR A 96 12.77 3.72 -4.93
CA THR A 96 13.73 3.18 -5.91
C THR A 96 13.03 2.44 -7.07
N ASP A 97 11.75 2.11 -6.93
CA ASP A 97 10.93 1.51 -7.98
C ASP A 97 10.35 2.62 -8.87
N MET A 98 10.99 2.84 -10.02
CA MET A 98 10.61 3.92 -10.93
C MET A 98 9.17 3.81 -11.46
N PRO A 99 8.68 2.61 -11.88
CA PRO A 99 7.26 2.42 -12.17
C PRO A 99 6.32 2.81 -11.03
N TYR A 100 6.65 2.45 -9.79
CA TYR A 100 5.87 2.85 -8.62
C TYR A 100 5.87 4.38 -8.44
N VAL A 101 7.06 5.00 -8.46
CA VAL A 101 7.23 6.45 -8.30
C VAL A 101 6.52 7.22 -9.41
N ALA A 102 6.47 6.70 -10.63
CA ALA A 102 5.75 7.32 -11.74
C ALA A 102 4.24 7.44 -11.45
N ILE A 103 3.63 6.42 -10.85
CA ILE A 103 2.22 6.45 -10.45
C ILE A 103 2.04 7.32 -9.21
N LEU A 104 2.90 7.17 -8.20
CA LEU A 104 2.86 7.97 -6.97
C LEU A 104 2.97 9.48 -7.26
N SER A 105 3.78 9.85 -8.25
CA SER A 105 4.03 11.23 -8.67
C SER A 105 3.00 11.76 -9.67
N ASN A 106 2.09 10.92 -10.16
CA ASN A 106 1.02 11.36 -11.04
C ASN A 106 -0.04 12.14 -10.22
N THR A 107 0.02 13.46 -10.29
CA THR A 107 -0.87 14.34 -9.50
C THR A 107 -2.33 14.32 -9.93
N ASN A 108 -2.64 13.71 -11.07
CA ASN A 108 -4.02 13.38 -11.43
C ASN A 108 -4.58 12.26 -10.53
N GLU A 109 -3.74 11.31 -10.12
CA GLU A 109 -4.10 10.22 -9.22
C GLU A 109 -3.93 10.61 -7.75
N PHE A 110 -2.77 11.17 -7.38
CA PHE A 110 -2.45 11.48 -5.99
C PHE A 110 -1.99 12.93 -5.82
N GLY A 111 -2.79 13.74 -5.14
CA GLY A 111 -2.48 15.13 -4.79
C GLY A 111 -1.84 15.29 -3.41
N GLN A 112 -1.59 14.17 -2.71
CA GLN A 112 -1.09 14.16 -1.35
C GLN A 112 -0.34 12.87 -1.06
N ILE A 113 0.78 12.95 -0.32
CA ILE A 113 1.50 11.76 0.16
C ILE A 113 1.76 11.78 1.67
N THR A 114 1.83 10.58 2.28
CA THR A 114 2.06 10.38 3.72
C THR A 114 3.28 9.48 3.91
N PRO A 115 4.31 9.89 4.67
CA PRO A 115 5.41 9.00 5.06
C PRO A 115 4.89 7.86 5.93
N GLY A 116 5.09 6.62 5.50
CA GLY A 116 4.58 5.44 6.19
C GLY A 116 5.29 5.15 7.51
N ASN A 117 6.62 5.38 7.57
CA ASN A 117 7.43 5.11 8.75
C ASN A 117 8.42 6.23 9.11
N SER A 118 8.98 6.92 8.12
CA SER A 118 10.11 7.84 8.32
C SER A 118 9.83 9.13 9.10
N MET A 119 8.59 9.33 9.56
CA MET A 119 8.21 10.40 10.48
C MET A 119 7.67 9.89 11.83
N LYS A 120 7.79 8.59 12.14
CA LYS A 120 7.46 8.03 13.46
C LYS A 120 8.58 8.31 14.46
N TRP A 121 8.31 8.08 15.75
CA TRP A 121 9.22 8.44 16.84
C TRP A 121 10.56 7.70 16.73
N ASP A 122 10.54 6.38 16.51
CA ASP A 122 11.76 5.59 16.35
C ASP A 122 12.66 6.08 15.19
N ALA A 123 12.04 6.51 14.09
CA ALA A 123 12.73 7.03 12.92
C ALA A 123 13.29 8.45 13.12
N THR A 124 12.58 9.31 13.86
CA THR A 124 12.92 10.74 13.98
C THR A 124 13.75 11.08 15.21
N GLU A 125 13.68 10.28 16.27
CA GLU A 125 14.47 10.45 17.50
C GLU A 125 14.92 9.08 18.05
N PRO A 126 15.81 8.36 17.33
CA PRO A 126 16.22 6.99 17.68
C PRO A 126 16.92 6.89 19.05
N SER A 127 17.51 7.99 19.52
CA SER A 127 18.03 8.13 20.89
C SER A 127 17.63 9.50 21.44
N GLN A 128 17.42 9.60 22.75
CA GLN A 128 16.87 10.80 23.38
C GLN A 128 17.69 12.06 23.03
N ASN A 129 17.01 13.09 22.53
CA ASN A 129 17.59 14.35 22.04
C ASN A 129 18.53 14.25 20.83
N ASN A 130 18.56 13.11 20.14
CA ASN A 130 19.34 12.92 18.92
C ASN A 130 18.38 12.70 17.75
N PHE A 131 18.07 13.80 17.07
CA PHE A 131 17.10 13.81 15.99
C PHE A 131 17.73 13.53 14.63
N THR A 132 17.00 12.83 13.77
CA THR A 132 17.31 12.71 12.35
C THR A 132 16.04 12.88 11.53
N PHE A 133 16.14 13.63 10.43
CA PHE A 133 15.00 13.91 9.55
C PHE A 133 15.24 13.44 8.12
N ALA A 134 16.42 12.88 7.83
CA ALA A 134 16.86 12.60 6.46
C ALA A 134 15.87 11.73 5.67
N ALA A 135 15.32 10.68 6.27
CA ALA A 135 14.37 9.80 5.60
C ALA A 135 13.00 10.48 5.36
N GLY A 136 12.50 11.24 6.35
CA GLY A 136 11.26 12.01 6.20
C GLY A 136 11.40 13.13 5.17
N ASP A 137 12.57 13.77 5.10
CA ASP A 137 12.88 14.86 4.19
C ASP A 137 12.89 14.40 2.73
N VAL A 138 13.31 13.16 2.45
CA VAL A 138 13.21 12.58 1.09
C VAL A 138 11.77 12.56 0.58
N ILE A 139 10.80 12.16 1.42
CA ILE A 139 9.38 12.11 1.04
C ILE A 139 8.79 13.53 0.99
N LEU A 140 9.20 14.41 1.91
CA LEU A 140 8.83 15.83 1.86
C LEU A 140 9.25 16.48 0.54
N ASP A 141 10.49 16.25 0.11
CA ASP A 141 11.04 16.85 -1.10
C ASP A 141 10.39 16.29 -2.36
N LEU A 142 10.04 14.99 -2.37
CA LEU A 142 9.20 14.42 -3.44
C LEU A 142 7.82 15.10 -3.49
N ALA A 143 7.14 15.24 -2.35
CA ALA A 143 5.83 15.89 -2.28
C ALA A 143 5.90 17.33 -2.82
N LYS A 144 6.88 18.10 -2.35
CA LYS A 144 7.11 19.48 -2.80
C LYS A 144 7.44 19.56 -4.28
N GLY A 145 8.34 18.72 -4.77
CA GLY A 145 8.73 18.68 -6.18
C GLY A 145 7.55 18.43 -7.11
N ASN A 146 6.59 17.63 -6.66
CA ASN A 146 5.37 17.32 -7.41
C ASN A 146 4.21 18.29 -7.14
N GLY A 147 4.33 19.22 -6.19
CA GLY A 147 3.22 20.07 -5.74
C GLY A 147 2.11 19.29 -5.02
N GLN A 148 2.43 18.16 -4.41
CA GLN A 148 1.54 17.37 -3.57
C GLN A 148 1.53 17.92 -2.13
N LEU A 149 0.39 17.80 -1.45
CA LEU A 149 0.33 18.05 -0.01
C LEU A 149 1.06 16.93 0.75
N LEU A 150 1.66 17.25 1.89
CA LEU A 150 2.23 16.24 2.79
C LEU A 150 1.39 16.16 4.05
N ARG A 151 0.95 14.95 4.42
CA ARG A 151 0.44 14.67 5.76
C ARG A 151 1.58 14.04 6.55
N ALA A 152 2.01 14.70 7.61
CA ALA A 152 3.01 14.13 8.50
C ALA A 152 2.36 13.10 9.41
N HIS A 153 3.05 11.99 9.68
CA HIS A 153 2.53 10.89 10.46
C HIS A 153 3.70 10.17 11.16
N ASN A 154 3.83 10.23 12.49
CA ASN A 154 3.01 10.93 13.48
C ASN A 154 3.91 11.36 14.65
N LEU A 155 3.39 12.20 15.57
CA LEU A 155 4.20 12.72 16.68
C LEU A 155 4.19 11.81 17.92
N VAL A 156 3.04 11.23 18.27
CA VAL A 156 2.91 10.43 19.49
C VAL A 156 2.04 9.23 19.20
N TRP A 157 2.59 8.04 19.45
CA TRP A 157 1.91 6.77 19.26
C TRP A 157 2.50 5.70 20.18
N TYR A 158 1.77 4.61 20.41
CA TYR A 158 2.23 3.53 21.31
C TYR A 158 3.14 2.51 20.60
N SER A 159 3.10 2.48 19.27
CA SER A 159 3.88 1.55 18.44
C SER A 159 5.02 2.29 17.76
N GLN A 160 6.08 1.57 17.40
CA GLN A 160 7.28 2.14 16.77
C GLN A 160 7.88 3.29 17.61
N LEU A 161 7.94 3.04 18.92
CA LEU A 161 8.68 3.84 19.87
C LEU A 161 10.13 3.35 19.93
N PRO A 162 11.12 4.25 20.04
CA PRO A 162 12.49 3.84 20.27
C PRO A 162 12.66 3.24 21.67
N ASP A 163 13.65 2.36 21.83
CA ASP A 163 13.88 1.61 23.07
C ASP A 163 14.02 2.50 24.31
N TRP A 164 14.58 3.71 24.15
CA TRP A 164 14.77 4.64 25.27
C TRP A 164 13.45 5.18 25.83
N VAL A 165 12.39 5.25 25.01
CA VAL A 165 11.04 5.61 25.49
C VAL A 165 10.42 4.41 26.19
N THR A 166 10.44 3.23 25.56
CA THR A 166 9.78 2.02 26.09
C THR A 166 10.40 1.52 27.39
N ASN A 167 11.73 1.58 27.51
CA ASN A 167 12.48 1.05 28.66
C ASN A 167 12.87 2.13 29.68
N GLY A 168 12.55 3.40 29.41
CA GLY A 168 12.86 4.52 30.30
C GLY A 168 12.15 4.42 31.65
N GLN A 169 12.86 4.80 32.71
CA GLN A 169 12.28 4.90 34.06
C GLN A 169 11.62 6.27 34.22
N TRP A 170 10.33 6.33 33.91
CA TRP A 170 9.61 7.58 33.80
C TRP A 170 8.82 7.96 35.05
N THR A 171 8.80 9.25 35.32
CA THR A 171 7.74 9.91 36.09
C THR A 171 6.84 10.65 35.10
N ASN A 172 5.67 11.09 35.57
CA ASN A 172 4.81 11.94 34.75
C ASN A 172 5.58 13.18 34.22
N ALA A 173 6.36 13.84 35.09
CA ALA A 173 7.13 15.03 34.72
C ALA A 173 8.22 14.73 33.66
N THR A 174 8.99 13.66 33.84
CA THR A 174 10.10 13.33 32.92
C THR A 174 9.61 12.84 31.56
N LEU A 175 8.55 12.02 31.51
CA LEU A 175 7.95 11.59 30.24
C LEU A 175 7.26 12.73 29.51
N THR A 176 6.52 13.58 30.24
CA THR A 176 5.89 14.78 29.64
C THR A 176 6.95 15.70 29.03
N ALA A 177 8.07 15.94 29.73
CA ALA A 177 9.16 16.75 29.19
C ALA A 177 9.78 16.12 27.93
N ALA A 178 10.01 14.80 27.93
CA ALA A 178 10.54 14.08 26.76
C ALA A 178 9.57 14.16 25.56
N MET A 179 8.27 13.96 25.78
CA MET A 179 7.25 14.04 24.74
C MET A 179 7.11 15.46 24.18
N VAL A 180 7.11 16.50 25.03
CA VAL A 180 7.07 17.90 24.58
C VAL A 180 8.31 18.26 23.77
N ASN A 181 9.48 17.79 24.19
CA ASN A 181 10.73 17.97 23.45
C ASN A 181 10.66 17.30 22.07
N HIS A 182 10.19 16.05 22.01
CA HIS A 182 10.00 15.32 20.75
C HIS A 182 9.08 16.09 19.80
N ILE A 183 7.87 16.43 20.27
CA ILE A 183 6.87 17.18 19.49
C ILE A 183 7.47 18.50 18.98
N SER A 184 8.13 19.25 19.85
CA SER A 184 8.64 20.59 19.52
C SER A 184 9.73 20.55 18.45
N ASN A 185 10.66 19.59 18.53
CA ASN A 185 11.73 19.45 17.55
C ASN A 185 11.20 18.91 16.21
N VAL A 186 10.39 17.85 16.22
CA VAL A 186 9.88 17.23 14.99
C VAL A 186 8.89 18.16 14.27
N ALA A 187 7.88 18.68 14.97
CA ALA A 187 6.93 19.62 14.37
C ALA A 187 7.60 20.96 14.01
N GLY A 188 8.63 21.35 14.76
CA GLY A 188 9.45 22.52 14.49
C GLY A 188 10.23 22.41 13.18
N HIS A 189 10.88 21.28 12.92
CA HIS A 189 11.59 21.00 11.67
C HIS A 189 10.64 21.07 10.46
N TYR A 190 9.46 20.47 10.54
CA TYR A 190 8.47 20.44 9.44
C TYR A 190 7.52 21.65 9.38
N LYS A 191 7.78 22.69 10.17
CA LYS A 191 6.89 23.86 10.28
C LYS A 191 6.69 24.55 8.92
N GLY A 192 5.43 24.69 8.52
CA GLY A 192 5.04 25.34 7.25
C GLY A 192 5.26 24.47 6.01
N GLN A 193 5.70 23.22 6.19
CA GLN A 193 6.04 22.30 5.10
C GLN A 193 5.01 21.15 4.95
N VAL A 194 4.18 20.93 5.98
CA VAL A 194 3.14 19.89 6.03
C VAL A 194 1.75 20.50 6.09
N TYR A 195 0.77 19.83 5.51
CA TYR A 195 -0.65 20.22 5.55
C TYR A 195 -1.29 19.92 6.91
N CYS A 196 -1.00 18.73 7.47
CA CYS A 196 -1.48 18.32 8.79
C CYS A 196 -0.51 17.34 9.45
N TRP A 197 -0.67 17.20 10.78
CA TRP A 197 -0.15 16.12 11.61
C TRP A 197 -1.31 15.22 12.04
#